data_AF-A0A438E5V8-F1
#
_entry.id   AF-A0A438E5V8-F1
#
_cell.length_a   1.000
_cell.length_b   1.000
_cell.length_c   1.000
_cell.angle_alpha   90.00
_cell.angle_beta   90.00
_cell.angle_gamma   90.00
#
_symmetry.space_group_name_H-M   'P 1'
#
loop_
_entity.id
_entity.type
_entity.pdbx_description
1 polymer ?
#
loop_
_entity_poly.entity_id
_entity_poly.type
_entity_poly.pdbx_seq_one_letter_code
_entity_poly.pdbx_strand_id
1 'polypeptide(L)'
;MKQYGVSKQEAYDELNKQVVKAWKDINQECLKPTPVLMPIITRVLNIARMMNILYKDGDEFTHVGKQRKDLIASILIDPVPISPLMAMKKEAFSYNALAFTKVQRSSQNSWLREIKQAASLSSCVMDLGINGSSTKTELKL
;
A
#
# COMPACT_ATOMS: atom_id res chain seq x y z
N MET A 1 -14.08 -19.37 40.36
CA MET A 1 -14.71 -19.18 41.69
C MET A 1 -15.93 -20.09 41.85
N LYS A 2 -17.15 -19.71 41.43
CA LYS A 2 -18.40 -20.47 41.68
C LYS A 2 -18.33 -21.97 41.31
N GLN A 3 -17.80 -22.30 40.13
CA GLN A 3 -17.73 -23.69 39.65
C GLN A 3 -16.83 -24.60 40.51
N TYR A 4 -15.77 -24.06 41.10
CA TYR A 4 -14.75 -24.85 41.80
C TYR A 4 -14.60 -24.48 43.29
N GLY A 5 -15.44 -23.58 43.80
CA GLY A 5 -15.35 -23.09 45.19
C GLY A 5 -14.07 -22.32 45.55
N VAL A 6 -13.24 -21.98 44.58
CA VAL A 6 -11.92 -21.35 44.79
C VAL A 6 -11.99 -19.84 45.00
N SER A 7 -10.93 -19.27 45.60
CA SER A 7 -10.75 -17.84 45.76
C SER A 7 -10.61 -17.11 44.42
N LYS A 8 -10.72 -15.78 44.46
CA LYS A 8 -10.52 -14.93 43.27
C LYS A 8 -9.09 -15.06 42.72
N GLN A 9 -8.09 -15.08 43.61
CA GLN A 9 -6.69 -15.15 43.22
C GLN A 9 -6.37 -16.49 42.55
N GLU A 10 -6.80 -17.61 43.15
CA GLU A 10 -6.59 -18.94 42.56
C GLU A 10 -7.26 -19.06 41.19
N ALA A 11 -8.48 -18.53 41.05
CA ALA A 11 -9.15 -18.49 39.76
C ALA A 11 -8.40 -17.65 38.72
N TYR A 12 -7.86 -16.50 39.13
CA TYR A 12 -7.05 -15.65 38.26
C TYR A 12 -5.77 -16.35 37.82
N ASP A 13 -5.05 -16.96 38.75
CA ASP A 13 -3.79 -17.65 38.46
C ASP A 13 -4.00 -18.81 37.49
N GLU A 14 -5.08 -19.58 37.64
CA GLU A 14 -5.40 -20.68 36.74
C GLU A 14 -5.80 -20.20 35.34
N LEU A 15 -6.60 -19.13 35.24
CA LEU A 15 -6.91 -18.51 33.94
C LEU A 15 -5.65 -17.95 33.27
N ASN A 16 -4.75 -17.35 34.05
CA ASN A 16 -3.49 -16.82 33.54
C ASN A 16 -2.58 -17.94 32.99
N LYS A 17 -2.53 -19.11 33.65
CA LYS A 17 -1.82 -20.28 33.10
C LYS A 17 -2.37 -20.70 31.74
N GLN A 18 -3.69 -20.69 31.57
CA GLN A 18 -4.34 -21.01 30.29
C GLN A 18 -3.99 -19.99 29.21
N VAL A 19 -3.98 -18.70 29.54
CA VAL A 19 -3.54 -17.63 28.63
C VAL A 19 -2.08 -17.83 28.21
N VAL A 20 -1.18 -18.07 29.17
CA VAL A 20 0.25 -18.35 28.89
C VAL A 20 0.42 -19.58 28.00
N LYS A 21 -0.36 -20.64 28.24
CA LYS A 21 -0.35 -21.83 27.39
C LYS A 21 -0.80 -21.50 25.97
N ALA A 22 -1.92 -20.80 25.80
CA ALA A 22 -2.44 -20.40 24.50
C ALA A 22 -1.43 -19.54 23.71
N TRP A 23 -0.70 -18.64 24.37
CA TRP A 23 0.39 -17.89 23.73
C TRP A 23 1.52 -18.80 23.23
N LYS A 24 1.90 -19.84 23.98
CA LYS A 24 2.90 -20.82 23.53
C LYS A 24 2.42 -21.59 22.30
N ASP A 25 1.15 -21.99 22.28
CA ASP A 25 0.56 -22.71 21.15
C ASP A 25 0.55 -21.82 19.88
N ILE A 26 0.10 -20.56 19.98
CA ILE A 26 0.13 -19.60 18.87
C ILE A 26 1.57 -19.40 18.36
N ASN A 27 2.53 -19.23 19.26
CA ASN A 27 3.94 -19.05 18.89
C ASN A 27 4.49 -20.28 18.15
N GLN A 28 4.15 -21.49 18.60
CA GLN A 28 4.57 -22.72 17.93
C GLN A 28 4.01 -22.81 16.50
N GLU A 29 2.74 -22.46 16.30
CA GLU A 29 2.13 -22.46 14.97
C GLU A 29 2.74 -21.38 14.06
N CYS A 30 3.09 -20.21 14.61
CA CYS A 30 3.81 -19.17 13.88
C CYS A 30 5.22 -19.62 13.41
N LEU A 31 5.85 -20.55 14.15
CA LEU A 31 7.16 -21.11 13.80
C LEU A 31 7.10 -22.24 12.76
N LYS A 32 5.90 -22.79 12.50
CA LYS A 32 5.66 -23.87 11.53
C LYS A 32 4.80 -23.36 10.38
N PRO A 33 5.32 -22.48 9.51
CA PRO A 33 4.51 -21.81 8.52
C PRO A 33 3.91 -22.79 7.52
N THR A 34 2.60 -22.99 7.63
CA THR A 34 1.80 -23.70 6.64
C THR A 34 1.10 -22.66 5.77
N PRO A 35 1.46 -22.49 4.48
CA PRO A 35 1.04 -21.34 3.67
C PRO A 35 -0.47 -21.07 3.68
N VAL A 36 -1.28 -22.13 3.68
CA VAL A 36 -2.75 -22.03 3.71
C VAL A 36 -3.27 -21.54 5.07
N LEU A 37 -2.60 -21.87 6.17
CA LEU A 37 -3.01 -21.52 7.54
C LEU A 37 -2.44 -20.18 8.01
N MET A 38 -1.37 -19.68 7.39
CA MET A 38 -0.69 -18.44 7.81
C MET A 38 -1.61 -17.21 7.90
N PRO A 39 -2.53 -16.95 6.95
CA PRO A 39 -3.46 -15.84 7.07
C PRO A 39 -4.40 -15.95 8.28
N ILE A 40 -4.79 -17.18 8.63
CA ILE A 40 -5.67 -17.47 9.77
C ILE A 40 -4.90 -17.26 11.07
N ILE A 41 -3.71 -17.85 11.19
CA ILE A 41 -2.83 -17.72 12.36
C ILE A 41 -2.50 -16.23 12.61
N THR A 42 -2.20 -15.48 11.55
CA THR A 42 -1.92 -14.04 11.63
C THR A 42 -3.11 -13.26 12.18
N ARG A 43 -4.33 -13.56 11.72
CA ARG A 43 -5.56 -12.92 12.24
C ARG A 43 -5.77 -13.22 13.73
N VAL A 44 -5.65 -14.48 14.13
CA VAL A 44 -5.78 -14.90 15.53
C VAL A 44 -4.74 -14.20 16.40
N LEU A 45 -3.49 -14.17 15.96
CA LEU A 45 -2.40 -13.48 16.65
C LEU A 45 -2.67 -11.98 16.82
N ASN A 46 -3.15 -11.31 15.77
CA ASN A 46 -3.47 -9.88 15.82
C ASN A 46 -4.64 -9.59 16.78
N ILE A 47 -5.67 -10.44 16.80
CA ILE A 47 -6.78 -10.31 17.75
C ILE A 47 -6.29 -10.54 19.19
N ALA A 48 -5.47 -11.57 19.44
CA ALA A 48 -4.91 -11.84 20.76
C ALA A 48 -4.06 -10.67 21.27
N ARG A 49 -3.23 -10.08 20.40
CA ARG A 49 -2.45 -8.87 20.72
C ARG A 49 -3.33 -7.67 21.01
N MET A 50 -4.38 -7.46 20.21
CA MET A 50 -5.36 -6.41 20.45
C MET A 50 -5.98 -6.59 21.82
N MET A 51 -6.53 -7.76 22.14
CA MET A 51 -7.14 -8.03 23.45
C MET A 51 -6.16 -7.81 24.60
N ASN A 52 -4.90 -8.22 24.45
CA ASN A 52 -3.87 -7.98 25.44
C ASN A 52 -3.63 -6.48 25.67
N ILE A 53 -3.55 -5.67 24.61
CA ILE A 53 -3.48 -4.21 24.74
C ILE A 53 -4.76 -3.67 25.39
N LEU A 54 -5.92 -4.21 25.01
CA LEU A 54 -7.21 -3.69 25.44
C LEU A 54 -7.53 -3.96 26.93
N TYR A 55 -6.90 -4.96 27.55
CA TYR A 55 -7.23 -5.40 28.90
C TYR A 55 -6.05 -5.49 29.87
N LYS A 56 -4.86 -5.04 29.47
CA LYS A 56 -3.64 -5.11 30.29
C LYS A 56 -3.81 -4.42 31.65
N ASP A 57 -4.34 -3.20 31.63
CA ASP A 57 -4.42 -2.32 32.81
C ASP A 57 -5.88 -2.12 33.30
N GLY A 58 -6.80 -2.95 32.80
CA GLY A 58 -8.24 -2.86 33.07
C GLY A 58 -9.08 -2.77 31.79
N ASP A 59 -10.37 -2.49 31.93
CA ASP A 59 -11.27 -2.35 30.78
C ASP A 59 -11.13 -0.97 30.13
N GLU A 60 -10.05 -0.77 29.38
CA GLU A 60 -9.94 0.46 28.57
C GLU A 60 -10.65 0.34 27.20
N PHE A 61 -11.38 -0.76 26.94
CA PHE A 61 -12.21 -0.89 25.73
C PHE A 61 -13.48 -0.05 25.87
N THR A 62 -14.18 -0.22 26.99
CA THR A 62 -15.32 0.64 27.34
C THR A 62 -14.85 1.95 27.97
N HIS A 63 -13.84 1.89 28.85
CA HIS A 63 -13.36 3.05 29.60
C HIS A 63 -12.00 3.53 29.09
N VAL A 64 -11.98 4.11 27.90
CA VAL A 64 -10.75 4.51 27.20
C VAL A 64 -9.96 5.57 27.98
N GLY A 65 -8.85 5.15 28.58
CA GLY A 65 -7.90 6.03 29.28
C GLY A 65 -7.07 6.90 28.33
N LYS A 66 -6.36 7.89 28.88
CA LYS A 66 -5.50 8.80 28.10
C LYS A 66 -4.45 8.04 27.28
N GLN A 67 -3.77 7.06 27.88
CA GLN A 67 -2.73 6.28 27.21
C GLN A 67 -3.24 5.60 25.93
N ARG A 68 -4.45 5.01 25.99
CA ARG A 68 -5.07 4.40 24.81
C ARG A 68 -5.47 5.41 23.76
N LYS A 69 -6.01 6.57 24.15
CA LYS A 69 -6.34 7.66 23.21
C LYS A 69 -5.10 8.13 22.47
N ASP A 70 -4.01 8.35 23.19
CA ASP A 70 -2.73 8.78 22.63
C ASP A 70 -2.15 7.71 21.67
N LEU A 71 -2.23 6.43 22.05
CA LEU A 71 -1.84 5.31 21.17
C LEU A 71 -2.68 5.28 19.88
N ILE A 72 -4.01 5.38 19.98
CA ILE A 72 -4.91 5.40 18.82
C ILE A 72 -4.60 6.60 17.92
N ALA A 73 -4.40 7.78 18.50
CA ALA A 73 -4.03 8.98 17.76
C ALA A 73 -2.71 8.77 17.01
N SER A 74 -1.67 8.25 17.67
CA SER A 74 -0.36 8.03 17.05
C SER A 74 -0.38 7.04 15.87
N ILE A 75 -1.35 6.11 15.84
CA ILE A 75 -1.46 5.07 14.81
C ILE A 75 -2.39 5.51 13.67
N LEU A 76 -3.49 6.20 13.97
CA LEU A 76 -4.58 6.44 13.03
C LEU A 76 -4.82 7.91 12.67
N ILE A 77 -4.30 8.85 13.45
CA ILE A 77 -4.54 10.29 13.29
C ILE A 77 -3.24 11.01 12.94
N ASP A 78 -2.20 10.80 13.73
CA ASP A 78 -0.95 11.54 13.63
C ASP A 78 -0.06 10.94 12.52
N PRO A 79 0.36 11.74 11.53
CA PRO A 79 1.25 11.26 10.50
C PRO A 79 2.66 11.02 11.07
N VAL A 80 3.32 9.96 10.60
CA VAL A 80 4.73 9.72 10.93
C VAL A 80 5.55 10.88 10.35
N PRO A 81 6.36 11.59 11.17
CA PRO A 81 7.18 12.68 10.68
C PRO A 81 8.18 12.16 9.66
N ILE A 82 8.05 12.65 8.43
CA ILE A 82 8.96 12.33 7.35
C ILE A 82 10.19 13.22 7.54
N SER A 83 11.38 12.62 7.68
CA SER A 83 12.62 13.40 7.78
C SER A 83 12.77 14.33 6.56
N PRO A 84 13.34 15.54 6.71
CA PRO A 84 13.41 16.54 5.63
C PRO A 84 14.01 15.98 4.32
N LEU A 85 14.95 15.04 4.44
CA LEU A 85 15.58 14.37 3.30
C LEU A 85 14.60 13.52 2.47
N MET A 86 13.64 12.87 3.11
CA MET A 86 12.62 12.06 2.44
C MET A 86 11.53 12.94 1.79
N ALA A 87 11.22 14.09 2.40
CA ALA A 87 10.33 15.09 1.83
C ALA A 87 10.93 15.71 0.55
N MET A 88 12.21 16.11 0.59
CA MET A 88 12.95 16.59 -0.58
C MET A 88 13.03 15.55 -1.70
N LYS A 89 13.21 14.26 -1.37
CA LYS A 89 13.19 13.18 -2.38
C LYS A 89 11.83 13.00 -3.05
N LYS A 90 10.72 13.13 -2.31
CA LYS A 90 9.36 13.12 -2.89
C LYS A 90 9.13 14.30 -3.83
N GLU A 91 9.57 15.50 -3.44
CA GLU A 91 9.48 16.69 -4.30
C GLU A 91 10.32 16.53 -5.56
N ALA A 92 11.58 16.07 -5.45
CA ALA A 92 12.43 15.81 -6.60
C ALA A 92 11.83 14.74 -7.55
N PHE A 93 11.21 13.70 -7.01
CA PHE A 93 10.51 12.69 -7.81
C PHE A 93 9.29 13.28 -8.54
N SER A 94 8.54 14.16 -7.88
CA SER A 94 7.41 14.90 -8.47
C SER A 94 7.88 15.83 -9.60
N TYR A 95 8.93 16.62 -9.40
CA TYR A 95 9.51 17.49 -10.42
C TYR A 95 10.01 16.69 -11.63
N ASN A 96 10.67 15.55 -11.42
CA ASN A 96 11.14 14.69 -12.49
C ASN A 96 9.98 14.05 -13.28
N ALA A 97 8.90 13.64 -12.61
CA ALA A 97 7.69 13.15 -13.28
C ALA A 97 7.00 14.25 -14.10
N LEU A 98 6.96 15.48 -13.60
CA LEU A 98 6.43 16.65 -14.30
C LEU A 98 7.29 17.07 -15.49
N ALA A 99 8.62 16.98 -15.36
CA ALA A 99 9.55 17.24 -16.46
C ALA A 99 9.42 16.18 -17.56
N PHE A 100 9.33 14.89 -17.19
CA PHE A 100 9.16 13.79 -18.14
C PHE A 100 7.85 13.91 -18.93
N THR A 101 6.75 14.25 -18.25
CA THR A 101 5.45 14.46 -18.92
C THR A 101 5.44 15.69 -19.84
N LYS A 102 6.17 16.77 -19.49
CA LYS A 102 6.35 17.92 -20.37
C LYS A 102 7.16 17.58 -21.62
N VAL A 103 8.25 16.82 -21.48
CA VAL A 103 9.07 16.36 -22.62
C VAL A 103 8.27 15.44 -23.53
N GLN A 104 7.51 14.50 -22.96
CA GLN A 104 6.67 13.59 -23.75
C GLN A 104 5.57 14.34 -24.51
N ARG A 105 4.95 15.36 -23.89
CA ARG A 105 3.97 16.22 -24.54
C ARG A 105 4.59 17.11 -25.63
N SER A 106 5.80 17.65 -25.43
CA SER A 106 6.46 18.45 -26.47
C SER A 106 6.88 17.59 -27.66
N SER A 107 7.33 16.35 -27.40
CA SER A 107 7.63 15.36 -28.44
C SER A 107 6.39 15.01 -29.26
N GLN A 108 5.27 14.69 -28.61
CA GLN A 108 3.99 14.42 -29.29
C GLN A 108 3.50 15.62 -30.12
N ASN A 109 3.62 16.85 -29.60
CA ASN A 109 3.23 18.05 -30.33
C ASN A 109 4.16 18.33 -31.52
N SER A 110 5.45 17.96 -31.44
CA SER A 110 6.37 18.06 -32.57
C SER A 110 6.01 17.09 -33.68
N TRP A 111 5.77 15.82 -33.32
CA TRP A 111 5.32 14.77 -34.24
C TRP A 111 4.03 15.15 -34.97
N LEU A 112 3.04 15.71 -34.25
CA LEU A 112 1.79 16.19 -34.85
C LEU A 112 1.99 17.34 -35.84
N ARG A 113 2.99 18.20 -35.63
CA ARG A 113 3.32 19.28 -36.58
C ARG A 113 3.96 18.72 -37.85
N GLU A 114 4.86 17.75 -37.72
CA GLU A 114 5.48 17.07 -38.86
C GLU A 114 4.44 16.32 -39.71
N ILE A 115 3.50 15.61 -39.08
CA ILE A 115 2.39 14.96 -39.80
C ILE A 115 1.53 16.00 -40.53
N LYS A 116 1.19 17.12 -39.89
CA LYS A 116 0.41 18.19 -40.54
C LYS A 116 1.16 18.84 -41.70
N GLN A 117 2.47 19.00 -41.58
CA GLN A 117 3.30 19.56 -42.64
C GLN A 117 3.43 18.59 -43.83
N ALA A 118 3.61 17.28 -43.56
CA ALA A 118 3.60 16.25 -44.58
C ALA A 118 2.23 16.17 -45.30
N ALA A 119 1.12 16.27 -44.58
CA ALA A 119 -0.22 16.30 -45.16
C ALA A 119 -0.46 17.55 -46.03
N SER A 120 0.04 18.72 -45.60
CA SER A 120 -0.04 19.96 -46.38
C SER A 120 0.79 19.89 -47.67
N LEU A 121 1.99 19.30 -47.62
CA LEU A 121 2.81 19.10 -48.81
C LEU A 121 2.15 18.12 -49.79
N SER A 122 1.51 17.05 -49.30
CA SER A 122 0.73 16.12 -50.13
C SER A 122 -0.47 16.78 -50.80
N SER A 123 -1.16 17.71 -50.13
CA SER A 123 -2.26 18.49 -50.73
C SER A 123 -1.75 19.42 -51.83
N CYS A 124 -0.62 20.10 -51.60
CA CYS A 124 -0.01 21.00 -52.56
C CYS A 124 0.44 20.26 -53.85
N VAL A 125 0.88 19.01 -53.72
CA VAL A 125 1.22 18.14 -54.86
C VAL A 125 -0.02 17.73 -55.67
N MET A 126 -1.20 17.58 -55.03
CA MET A 126 -2.44 17.26 -55.75
C MET A 126 -3.05 18.47 -56.46
N ASP A 127 -2.90 19.69 -55.93
CA ASP A 127 -3.44 20.92 -56.54
C ASP A 127 -2.62 21.42 -57.76
N LEU A 128 -1.35 21.01 -57.88
CA LEU A 128 -0.47 21.36 -59.02
C LEU A 128 -0.67 20.48 -60.26
N GLY A 129 -1.64 19.55 -60.25
CA GLY A 129 -2.06 18.81 -61.45
C GLY A 129 -0.98 17.95 -62.11
N ILE A 130 0.08 17.58 -61.40
CA ILE A 130 1.11 16.67 -61.93
C ILE A 130 0.62 15.23 -61.74
N ASN A 131 -0.09 14.71 -62.74
CA ASN A 131 -0.29 13.26 -62.90
C ASN A 131 1.05 12.63 -63.31
N GLY A 132 1.85 12.26 -62.31
CA GLY A 132 3.12 11.56 -62.46
C GLY A 132 2.97 10.06 -62.23
N SER A 133 3.15 9.30 -63.31
CA SER A 133 3.13 7.84 -63.47
C SER A 133 3.69 6.98 -62.32
N SER A 134 2.96 5.87 -62.08
CA SER A 134 3.41 4.58 -61.53
C SER A 134 4.92 4.32 -61.66
N THR A 135 5.58 4.04 -60.52
CA THR A 135 6.60 3.00 -60.47
C THR A 135 6.42 2.16 -59.21
N LYS A 136 6.00 0.90 -59.41
CA LYS A 136 6.23 -0.21 -58.49
C LYS A 136 7.70 -0.23 -58.09
N THR A 137 7.99 -0.28 -56.79
CA THR A 137 9.19 -0.95 -56.29
C THR A 137 8.75 -1.90 -55.19
N GLU A 138 8.92 -3.19 -55.46
CA GLU A 138 8.80 -4.27 -54.49
C GLU A 138 9.79 -4.03 -53.34
N LEU A 139 9.29 -4.05 -52.11
CA LEU A 139 10.10 -4.36 -50.93
C LEU A 139 9.56 -5.68 -50.38
N LYS A 140 10.33 -6.74 -50.65
CA LYS A 140 10.14 -8.06 -50.06
C LYS A 140 10.31 -7.98 -48.54
N LEU A 141 9.25 -8.32 -47.81
CA LEU A 141 9.24 -9.22 -46.65
C LEU A 141 7.80 -9.69 -46.45
#